data_AF-A0A974TXX4-F1
#
_entry.id   AF-A0A974TXX4-F1
#
_cell.length_a   1.000
_cell.length_b   1.000
_cell.length_c   1.000
_cell.angle_alpha   90.00
_cell.angle_beta   90.00
_cell.angle_gamma   90.00
#
_symmetry.space_group_name_H-M   'P 1'
#
loop_
_entity.id
_entity.type
_entity.pdbx_description
1 polymer ?
#
loop_
_entity_poly.entity_id
_entity_poly.type
_entity_poly.pdbx_seq_one_letter_code
_entity_poly.pdbx_strand_id
1 'polypeptide(L)'
;MTQMEMNICAGRDYEAADAELNRVYRETLKAMEKTDKDLAELDPAYVGAVEALKKAQRAWIPYRDGQCELAGFEARGGSMEPMLVSGCLADLTRKRTDELKSLVQSSQN
;
A
#
# COMPACT_ATOMS: atom_id res chain seq x y z
N MET A 1 -17.91 23.21 -6.40
CA MET A 1 -16.48 22.85 -6.29
C MET A 1 -15.81 23.14 -7.62
N THR A 2 -14.66 23.81 -7.60
CA THR A 2 -13.80 23.99 -8.77
C THR A 2 -12.95 22.73 -9.01
N GLN A 3 -12.40 22.55 -10.21
CA GLN A 3 -11.46 21.44 -10.48
C GLN A 3 -10.24 21.47 -9.54
N MET A 4 -9.77 22.67 -9.19
CA MET A 4 -8.66 22.84 -8.25
C MET A 4 -9.03 22.31 -6.85
N GLU A 5 -10.23 22.63 -6.36
CA GLU A 5 -10.71 22.11 -5.08
C GLU A 5 -10.85 20.58 -5.09
N MET A 6 -11.36 20.02 -6.19
CA MET A 6 -11.48 18.55 -6.34
C MET A 6 -10.12 17.86 -6.38
N ASN A 7 -9.12 18.44 -7.06
CA ASN A 7 -7.74 17.93 -7.06
C ASN A 7 -7.15 17.94 -5.64
N ILE A 8 -7.38 19.01 -4.87
CA ILE A 8 -6.91 19.12 -3.47
C ILE A 8 -7.58 18.05 -2.60
N CYS A 9 -8.89 17.86 -2.73
CA CYS A 9 -9.61 16.82 -1.98
C CYS A 9 -9.08 15.42 -2.31
N ALA A 10 -8.87 15.10 -3.59
CA ALA A 10 -8.32 13.80 -4.01
C ALA A 10 -6.89 13.59 -3.48
N GLY A 11 -6.05 14.62 -3.49
CA GLY A 11 -4.70 14.56 -2.91
C GLY A 11 -4.73 14.27 -1.40
N ARG A 12 -5.61 14.95 -0.65
CA ARG A 12 -5.78 14.70 0.79
C ARG A 12 -6.30 13.30 1.11
N ASP A 13 -7.21 12.78 0.28
CA ASP A 13 -7.69 11.40 0.44
C ASP A 13 -6.56 10.39 0.24
N TYR A 14 -5.70 10.62 -0.76
CA TYR A 14 -4.49 9.80 -0.94
C TYR A 14 -3.53 9.90 0.25
N GLU A 15 -3.24 11.10 0.75
CA GLU A 15 -2.39 11.29 1.94
C GLU A 15 -2.92 10.52 3.16
N ALA A 16 -4.24 10.55 3.38
CA ALA A 16 -4.88 9.81 4.47
C ALA A 16 -4.75 8.29 4.27
N ALA A 17 -4.96 7.80 3.04
CA ALA A 17 -4.77 6.40 2.71
C ALA A 17 -3.32 5.94 2.91
N ASP A 18 -2.34 6.76 2.51
CA ASP A 18 -0.91 6.45 2.65
C ASP A 18 -0.47 6.43 4.12
N ALA A 19 -0.97 7.35 4.93
CA ALA A 19 -0.71 7.37 6.37
C ALA A 19 -1.20 6.07 7.05
N GLU A 20 -2.40 5.59 6.70
CA GLU A 20 -2.95 4.34 7.20
C GLU A 20 -2.15 3.12 6.71
N LEU A 21 -1.80 3.08 5.41
CA LEU A 21 -0.94 2.01 4.86
C LEU A 21 0.37 1.91 5.64
N ASN A 22 1.04 3.04 5.89
CA ASN A 22 2.29 3.07 6.62
C ASN A 22 2.14 2.61 8.09
N ARG A 23 1.01 2.94 8.73
CA ARG A 23 0.69 2.44 10.08
C ARG A 23 0.57 0.93 10.08
N VAL A 24 -0.25 0.39 9.18
CA VAL A 24 -0.52 -1.05 9.07
C VAL A 24 0.73 -1.83 8.65
N TYR A 25 1.53 -1.30 7.72
CA TYR A 25 2.79 -1.92 7.32
C TYR A 25 3.73 -2.16 8.52
N ARG A 26 3.81 -1.21 9.45
CA ARG A 26 4.61 -1.39 10.68
C ARG A 26 4.05 -2.48 11.60
N GLU A 27 2.73 -2.64 11.64
CA GLU A 27 2.07 -3.72 12.39
C GLU A 27 2.33 -5.08 11.75
N THR A 28 2.17 -5.17 10.42
CA THR A 28 2.50 -6.37 9.66
C THR A 28 3.97 -6.75 9.80
N LEU A 29 4.88 -5.78 9.77
CA LEU A 29 6.31 -6.03 9.96
C LEU A 29 6.59 -6.72 11.31
N LYS A 30 6.00 -6.22 12.41
CA LYS A 30 6.13 -6.84 13.73
C LYS A 30 5.55 -8.26 13.77
N ALA A 31 4.43 -8.50 13.08
CA ALA A 31 3.85 -9.84 12.98
C ALA A 31 4.76 -10.81 12.22
N MET A 32 5.40 -10.36 11.13
CA MET A 32 6.37 -11.16 10.39
C MET A 32 7.66 -11.40 11.20
N GLU A 33 8.13 -10.42 11.97
CA GLU A 33 9.28 -10.61 12.88
C GLU A 33 8.98 -11.67 13.94
N LYS A 34 7.75 -11.72 14.47
CA LYS A 34 7.32 -12.80 15.36
C LYS A 34 7.30 -14.15 14.63
N THR A 35 6.71 -14.20 13.43
CA THR A 35 6.67 -15.42 12.61
C THR A 35 8.07 -15.96 12.35
N ASP A 36 9.02 -15.09 11.99
CA ASP A 36 10.41 -15.46 11.76
C ASP A 36 11.09 -16.00 13.04
N LYS A 37 10.79 -15.44 14.22
CA LYS A 37 11.29 -15.97 15.50
C LYS A 37 10.72 -17.36 15.81
N ASP A 38 9.41 -17.52 15.68
CA ASP A 38 8.73 -18.78 15.98
C ASP A 38 9.22 -19.91 15.04
N LEU A 39 9.45 -19.59 13.75
CA LEU A 39 9.99 -20.53 12.77
C LEU A 39 11.47 -20.85 12.99
N ALA A 40 12.27 -19.89 13.47
CA ALA A 40 13.68 -20.11 13.78
C ALA A 40 13.89 -21.14 14.91
N GLU A 41 12.93 -21.26 15.84
CA GLU A 41 12.94 -22.31 16.88
C GLU A 41 12.76 -23.72 16.31
N LEU A 42 12.11 -23.84 15.15
CA LEU A 42 11.88 -25.11 14.45
C LEU A 42 13.04 -25.47 13.53
N ASP A 43 13.37 -24.57 12.59
CA ASP A 43 14.49 -24.71 11.68
C ASP A 43 14.85 -23.32 11.10
N PRO A 44 16.12 -22.86 11.21
CA PRO A 44 16.56 -21.61 10.59
C PRO A 44 16.26 -21.49 9.09
N ALA A 45 16.11 -22.60 8.36
CA ALA A 45 15.77 -22.61 6.94
C ALA A 45 14.34 -22.10 6.64
N TYR A 46 13.46 -22.01 7.64
CA TYR A 46 12.09 -21.53 7.48
C TYR A 46 11.92 -20.01 7.68
N VAL A 47 12.97 -19.32 8.11
CA VAL A 47 12.97 -17.86 8.31
C VAL A 47 12.98 -17.13 6.97
N GLY A 48 12.24 -16.02 6.87
CA GLY A 48 12.26 -15.15 5.69
C GLY A 48 11.00 -14.31 5.46
N ALA A 49 10.04 -14.34 6.39
CA ALA A 49 8.76 -13.64 6.27
C ALA A 49 8.97 -12.11 6.18
N VAL A 50 9.87 -11.54 6.97
CA VAL A 50 10.18 -10.09 6.93
C VAL A 50 10.74 -9.68 5.57
N GLU A 51 11.69 -10.44 5.03
CA GLU A 51 12.31 -10.12 3.75
C GLU A 51 11.33 -10.32 2.58
N ALA A 52 10.46 -11.34 2.66
CA ALA A 52 9.37 -11.52 1.70
C ALA A 52 8.39 -10.34 1.71
N LEU A 53 7.98 -9.86 2.89
CA LEU A 53 7.11 -8.68 3.03
C LEU A 53 7.75 -7.43 2.42
N LYS A 54 9.02 -7.15 2.75
CA LYS A 54 9.76 -6.00 2.18
C LYS A 54 9.87 -6.09 0.67
N LYS A 55 10.17 -7.27 0.14
CA LYS A 55 10.25 -7.51 -1.32
C LYS A 55 8.91 -7.24 -1.99
N ALA A 56 7.81 -7.76 -1.43
CA ALA A 56 6.47 -7.53 -1.95
C ALA A 56 6.10 -6.04 -1.94
N GLN A 57 6.35 -5.33 -0.83
CA GLN A 57 6.02 -3.91 -0.72
C GLN A 57 6.83 -3.03 -1.70
N ARG A 58 8.12 -3.34 -1.86
CA ARG A 58 8.98 -2.65 -2.85
C ARG A 58 8.55 -2.88 -4.28
N ALA A 59 8.04 -4.07 -4.61
CA ALA A 59 7.49 -4.37 -5.94
C ALA A 59 6.10 -3.75 -6.18
N TRP A 60 5.32 -3.58 -5.11
CA TRP A 60 3.98 -2.99 -5.19
C TRP A 60 4.02 -1.49 -5.55
N ILE A 61 5.00 -0.74 -5.04
CA ILE A 61 5.14 0.71 -5.33
C ILE A 61 5.20 1.01 -6.84
N PRO A 62 6.13 0.45 -7.63
CA PRO A 62 6.19 0.73 -9.07
C PRO A 62 4.95 0.21 -9.82
N TYR A 63 4.32 -0.88 -9.35
CA TYR A 63 3.02 -1.31 -9.88
C TYR A 63 1.96 -0.22 -9.67
N ARG A 64 1.79 0.26 -8.44
CA ARG A 64 0.82 1.31 -8.09
C ARG A 64 1.06 2.56 -8.94
N ASP A 65 2.30 3.02 -8.99
CA ASP A 65 2.65 4.27 -9.66
C ASP A 65 2.38 4.17 -11.17
N GLY A 66 2.76 3.06 -11.81
CA GLY A 66 2.47 2.82 -13.23
C GLY A 66 0.98 2.65 -13.55
N GLN A 67 0.22 1.96 -12.69
CA GLN A 67 -1.23 1.84 -12.86
C GLN A 67 -1.94 3.19 -12.73
N CYS A 68 -1.50 4.04 -11.79
CA CYS A 68 -2.13 5.33 -11.57
C CYS A 68 -1.69 6.41 -12.56
N GLU A 69 -0.47 6.31 -13.11
CA GLU A 69 -0.12 7.06 -14.31
C GLU A 69 -1.06 6.70 -15.47
N LEU A 70 -1.28 5.40 -15.73
CA LEU A 70 -2.20 4.93 -16.77
C LEU A 70 -3.63 5.45 -16.55
N ALA A 71 -4.13 5.46 -15.31
CA ALA A 71 -5.45 6.01 -15.00
C ALA A 71 -5.59 7.50 -15.39
N GLY A 72 -4.50 8.28 -15.24
CA GLY A 72 -4.48 9.69 -15.64
C GLY A 72 -4.64 9.93 -17.14
N PHE A 73 -4.36 8.92 -17.99
CA PHE A 73 -4.43 9.09 -19.45
C PHE A 73 -5.84 9.39 -19.97
N GLU A 74 -6.89 9.05 -19.21
CA GLU A 74 -8.27 9.41 -19.55
C GLU A 74 -8.46 10.93 -19.69
N ALA A 75 -7.68 11.74 -18.95
CA ALA A 75 -7.75 13.20 -18.96
C ALA A 75 -6.40 13.87 -19.26
N ARG A 76 -5.49 13.18 -19.94
CA ARG A 76 -4.09 13.62 -20.14
C ARG A 76 -3.98 15.06 -20.65
N GLY A 77 -3.22 15.89 -19.95
CA GLY A 77 -3.01 17.30 -20.26
C GLY A 77 -4.16 18.22 -19.84
N GLY A 78 -5.24 17.67 -19.30
CA GLY A 78 -6.39 18.40 -18.78
C GLY A 78 -6.32 18.62 -17.26
N SER A 79 -7.13 19.54 -16.74
CA SER A 79 -7.18 19.88 -15.31
C SER A 79 -7.70 18.77 -14.39
N MET A 80 -8.27 17.70 -14.97
CA MET A 80 -8.82 16.55 -14.25
C MET A 80 -7.80 15.41 -14.07
N GLU A 81 -6.72 15.37 -14.84
CA GLU A 81 -5.69 14.31 -14.74
C GLU A 81 -5.15 14.13 -13.31
N PRO A 82 -4.77 15.19 -12.56
CA PRO A 82 -4.29 15.02 -11.19
C PRO A 82 -5.31 14.38 -10.24
N MET A 83 -6.61 14.65 -10.45
CA MET A 83 -7.70 14.05 -9.68
C MET A 83 -7.74 12.53 -9.90
N LEU A 84 -7.68 12.10 -11.16
CA LEU A 84 -7.76 10.68 -11.54
C LEU A 84 -6.55 9.90 -11.00
N VAL A 85 -5.35 10.48 -11.13
CA VAL A 85 -4.12 9.88 -10.58
C VAL A 85 -4.23 9.74 -9.07
N SER A 86 -4.62 10.81 -8.36
CA SER A 86 -4.74 10.80 -6.89
C SER A 86 -5.81 9.82 -6.40
N GLY A 87 -6.96 9.75 -7.09
CA GLY A 87 -8.02 8.79 -6.78
C GLY A 87 -7.55 7.34 -6.92
N CYS A 88 -6.86 7.02 -8.02
CA CYS A 88 -6.25 5.70 -8.21
C CYS A 88 -5.25 5.37 -7.09
N LEU A 89 -4.38 6.32 -6.74
CA LEU A 89 -3.37 6.13 -5.69
C LEU A 89 -4.04 5.81 -4.35
N ALA A 90 -5.11 6.54 -4.00
CA ALA A 90 -5.88 6.29 -2.78
C ALA A 90 -6.52 4.90 -2.78
N ASP A 91 -7.16 4.49 -3.88
CA ASP A 91 -7.84 3.20 -4.00
C ASP A 91 -6.90 2.01 -3.91
N LEU A 92 -5.78 2.04 -4.65
CA LEU A 92 -4.80 0.96 -4.58
C LEU A 92 -4.12 0.89 -3.21
N THR A 93 -3.89 2.05 -2.57
CA THR A 93 -3.31 2.13 -1.22
C THR A 93 -4.25 1.55 -0.17
N ARG A 94 -5.56 1.81 -0.26
CA ARG A 94 -6.58 1.16 0.59
C ARG A 94 -6.61 -0.36 0.39
N LYS A 95 -6.66 -0.84 -0.85
CA LYS A 95 -6.64 -2.29 -1.15
C LYS A 95 -5.40 -2.97 -0.56
N ARG A 96 -4.23 -2.36 -0.72
CA ARG A 96 -2.99 -2.88 -0.15
C ARG A 96 -3.01 -2.90 1.37
N THR A 97 -3.62 -1.89 1.98
CA THR A 97 -3.81 -1.83 3.44
C THR A 97 -4.63 -3.02 3.92
N ASP A 98 -5.72 -3.37 3.24
CA ASP A 98 -6.58 -4.51 3.60
C ASP A 98 -5.87 -5.86 3.41
N GLU A 99 -5.07 -6.01 2.36
CA GLU A 99 -4.18 -7.16 2.17
C GLU A 99 -3.22 -7.32 3.37
N LEU A 100 -2.56 -6.22 3.79
CA LEU A 100 -1.63 -6.24 4.92
C LEU A 100 -2.32 -6.53 6.27
N LYS A 101 -3.55 -6.02 6.49
CA LYS A 101 -4.37 -6.35 7.66
C LYS A 101 -4.69 -7.84 7.72
N SER A 102 -4.99 -8.45 6.58
CA SER A 102 -5.30 -9.88 6.47
C SER A 102 -4.10 -10.77 6.86
N LEU A 103 -2.87 -10.33 6.54
CA LEU A 103 -1.65 -11.02 6.97
C LEU A 103 -1.48 -10.97 8.50
N VAL A 104 -1.76 -9.83 9.13
CA VAL A 104 -1.67 -9.68 10.59
C VAL A 104 -2.63 -10.63 11.31
N GLN A 105 -3.87 -10.73 10.82
CA GLN A 105 -4.87 -11.63 11.40
C GLN A 105 -4.48 -13.10 11.27
N SER A 106 -3.87 -13.48 10.14
CA SER A 106 -3.46 -14.87 9.88
C SER A 106 -2.25 -15.30 10.73
N SER A 107 -1.34 -14.38 11.07
CA SER A 107 -0.15 -14.66 11.90
C SER A 107 -0.41 -14.65 13.42
N GLN A 108 -1.63 -14.36 13.85
CA GLN A 108 -2.02 -14.33 15.26
C GLN A 108 -2.77 -15.58 15.73
N ASN A 109 -3.08 -16.51 14.81
CA ASN A 109 -3.74 -17.79 15.09
C ASN A 109 -2.73 -18.92 15.24
#